data_AF-A0A2M7KS00-F1
#
_entry.id   AF-A0A2M7KS00-F1
#
_cell.length_a   1.000
_cell.length_b   1.000
_cell.length_c   1.000
_cell.angle_alpha   90.00
_cell.angle_beta   90.00
_cell.angle_gamma   90.00
#
_symmetry.space_group_name_H-M   'P 1'
#
loop_
_entity.id
_entity.type
_entity.pdbx_description
1 polymer ?
#
loop_
_entity_poly.entity_id
_entity_poly.type
_entity_poly.pdbx_seq_one_letter_code
_entity_poly.pdbx_strand_id
1 'polypeptide(L)'
;MGTEADALPIFGKYGLEDVPRVSDPAATLYDAFALTKGRASQFMGLKVIWRGTWTALFAGHGFGRIIGDHTRMPGVFLLHEGKVLREFRHRSSADRPDYAELGGIGAR
;
A
#
# COMPACT_ATOMS: atom_id res chain seq x y z
N MET A 1 4.88 -15.73 0.43
CA MET A 1 5.33 -14.36 0.79
C MET A 1 6.67 -14.11 0.12
N GLY A 2 6.98 -12.87 -0.25
CA GLY A 2 8.31 -12.52 -0.76
C GLY A 2 9.36 -12.55 0.34
N THR A 3 10.62 -12.81 -0.01
CA THR A 3 11.76 -12.78 0.91
C THR A 3 12.43 -11.41 0.91
N GLU A 4 13.26 -11.14 1.91
CA GLU A 4 14.06 -9.91 1.96
C GLU A 4 15.00 -9.76 0.75
N ALA A 5 15.53 -10.88 0.27
CA ALA A 5 16.35 -10.95 -0.94
C ALA A 5 15.56 -10.55 -2.20
N ASP A 6 14.28 -10.91 -2.27
CA ASP A 6 13.40 -10.50 -3.39
C ASP A 6 13.08 -9.01 -3.35
N ALA A 7 13.07 -8.41 -2.15
CA ALA A 7 12.66 -7.03 -1.96
C ALA A 7 13.80 -6.01 -2.15
N LEU A 8 15.05 -6.40 -1.85
CA LEU A 8 16.22 -5.52 -1.92
C LEU A 8 16.41 -4.83 -3.29
N PRO A 9 16.30 -5.52 -4.44
CA PRO A 9 16.42 -4.86 -5.75
C PRO A 9 15.29 -3.86 -6.02
N ILE A 10 14.09 -4.13 -5.50
CA ILE A 10 12.93 -3.25 -5.65
C ILE A 10 13.15 -1.96 -4.86
N PHE A 11 13.56 -2.05 -3.60
CA PHE A 11 13.83 -0.86 -2.79
C PHE A 11 15.02 -0.06 -3.31
N GLY A 12 16.07 -0.73 -3.80
CA GLY A 12 17.23 -0.06 -4.37
C GLY A 12 16.93 0.75 -5.63
N LYS A 13 15.96 0.31 -6.44
CA LYS A 13 15.46 1.11 -7.56
C LYS A 13 14.89 2.47 -7.13
N TYR A 14 14.38 2.57 -5.90
CA TYR A 14 13.72 3.77 -5.38
C TYR A 14 14.54 4.52 -4.32
N GLY A 15 15.78 4.09 -4.00
CA GLY A 15 16.59 4.70 -2.95
C GLY A 15 16.00 4.55 -1.55
N LEU A 16 15.34 3.42 -1.27
CA LEU A 16 14.63 3.14 -0.02
C LEU A 16 15.29 2.02 0.80
N GLU A 17 16.56 1.72 0.56
CA GLU A 17 17.26 0.62 1.19
C GLU A 17 17.43 0.79 2.71
N ASP A 18 17.55 2.03 3.17
CA ASP A 18 17.79 2.45 4.54
C ASP A 18 16.51 2.60 5.38
N VAL A 19 15.34 2.58 4.73
CA VAL A 19 14.05 2.69 5.41
C VAL A 19 13.75 1.40 6.19
N PRO A 20 13.31 1.49 7.46
CA PRO A 20 12.88 0.33 8.24
C PRO A 20 11.70 -0.40 7.59
N ARG A 21 11.72 -1.73 7.68
CA ARG A 21 10.73 -2.63 7.06
C ARG A 21 10.41 -3.77 8.01
N VAL A 22 9.17 -4.24 7.94
CA VAL A 22 8.68 -5.34 8.77
C VAL A 22 8.07 -6.41 7.85
N SER A 23 8.59 -7.63 7.94
CA SER A 23 7.98 -8.79 7.30
C SER A 23 6.85 -9.29 8.20
N ASP A 24 5.61 -9.18 7.73
CA ASP A 24 4.42 -9.66 8.44
C ASP A 24 3.65 -10.71 7.60
N PRO A 25 4.18 -11.95 7.49
CA PRO A 25 3.52 -13.03 6.74
C PRO A 25 2.10 -13.35 7.26
N ALA A 26 1.88 -13.14 8.56
CA ALA A 26 0.63 -13.45 9.23
C ALA A 26 -0.43 -12.34 9.12
N ALA A 27 -0.11 -11.18 8.54
CA ALA A 27 -1.04 -10.04 8.43
C ALA A 27 -1.39 -9.32 9.74
N THR A 28 -0.69 -9.63 10.82
CA THR A 28 -1.01 -9.12 12.16
C THR A 28 -1.03 -7.60 12.24
N LEU A 29 -0.16 -6.92 11.49
CA LEU A 29 -0.14 -5.45 11.43
C LEU A 29 -1.32 -4.93 10.63
N TYR A 30 -1.65 -5.55 9.49
CA TYR A 30 -2.83 -5.15 8.71
C TYR A 30 -4.10 -5.23 9.55
N ASP A 31 -4.26 -6.30 10.33
CA ASP A 31 -5.41 -6.47 11.22
C ASP A 31 -5.39 -5.47 12.38
N ALA A 32 -4.23 -5.27 13.02
CA ALA A 32 -4.07 -4.30 14.11
C ALA A 32 -4.37 -2.85 13.68
N PHE A 33 -4.01 -2.48 12.45
CA PHE A 33 -4.31 -1.18 11.86
C PHE A 33 -5.72 -1.11 11.25
N ALA A 34 -6.53 -2.17 11.38
CA ALA A 34 -7.85 -2.28 10.74
C ALA A 34 -7.82 -2.02 9.22
N LEU A 35 -6.70 -2.35 8.56
CA LEU A 35 -6.58 -2.37 7.11
C LEU A 35 -7.21 -3.67 6.60
N THR A 36 -8.54 -3.73 6.69
CA THR A 36 -9.29 -4.93 6.32
C THR A 36 -9.11 -5.22 4.83
N LYS A 37 -9.09 -6.51 4.46
CA LYS A 37 -9.28 -6.94 3.07
C LYS A 37 -10.57 -6.28 2.55
N GLY A 38 -10.53 -5.69 1.35
CA GLY A 38 -11.71 -5.03 0.78
C GLY A 38 -12.92 -5.96 0.87
N ARG A 39 -14.06 -5.47 1.38
CA ARG A 39 -15.28 -6.27 1.46
C ARG A 39 -15.56 -6.82 0.05
N ALA A 40 -15.72 -8.13 -0.07
CA ALA A 40 -15.99 -8.83 -1.33
C ALA A 40 -17.17 -8.22 -2.14
N SER A 41 -18.02 -7.42 -1.50
CA SER A 41 -19.08 -6.61 -2.13
C SER A 41 -18.60 -5.42 -2.98
N GLN A 42 -17.31 -5.07 -3.04
CA GLN A 42 -16.78 -4.02 -3.94
C GLN A 42 -16.14 -4.56 -5.23
N PHE A 43 -15.90 -5.88 -5.32
CA PHE A 43 -15.30 -6.51 -6.50
C PHE A 43 -16.33 -7.02 -7.53
N MET A 44 -17.64 -6.91 -7.26
CA MET A 44 -18.72 -7.20 -8.23
C MET A 44 -19.28 -5.92 -8.87
N GLY A 45 -18.40 -5.07 -9.38
CA GLY A 45 -18.81 -3.87 -10.12
C GLY A 45 -17.97 -3.73 -11.38
N LEU A 46 -18.63 -3.73 -12.54
CA LEU A 46 -18.14 -3.51 -13.91
C LEU A 46 -17.01 -2.47 -14.07
N LYS A 47 -16.85 -1.57 -13.10
CA LYS A 47 -15.77 -0.57 -12.96
C LYS A 47 -14.36 -1.14 -12.72
N VAL A 48 -14.22 -2.33 -12.13
CA VAL A 48 -12.92 -2.98 -11.85
C VAL A 48 -12.32 -3.58 -13.12
N ILE A 49 -13.17 -4.21 -13.95
CA ILE A 49 -12.78 -4.73 -15.28
C ILE A 49 -12.32 -3.59 -16.19
N TRP A 50 -13.03 -2.44 -16.15
CA TRP A 50 -12.72 -1.27 -16.98
C TRP A 50 -11.41 -0.57 -16.63
N ARG A 51 -10.89 -0.74 -15.39
CA ARG A 51 -9.62 -0.11 -14.95
C ARG A 51 -8.43 -1.07 -14.97
N GLY A 52 -8.65 -2.37 -14.71
CA GLY A 52 -7.61 -3.38 -14.86
C GLY A 52 -7.01 -3.40 -16.27
N THR A 53 -7.81 -3.09 -17.30
CA THR A 53 -7.37 -2.95 -18.69
C THR A 53 -6.61 -1.63 -18.97
N TRP A 54 -6.96 -0.52 -18.31
CA TRP A 54 -6.37 0.80 -18.58
C TRP A 54 -5.01 1.01 -17.90
N THR A 55 -4.83 0.55 -16.66
CA THR A 55 -3.57 0.74 -15.90
C THR A 55 -2.48 -0.24 -16.34
N ALA A 56 -2.86 -1.42 -16.81
CA ALA A 56 -1.96 -2.42 -17.38
C ALA A 56 -1.26 -1.96 -18.68
N LEU A 57 -1.86 -1.05 -19.44
CA LEU A 57 -1.36 -0.60 -20.74
C LEU A 57 -0.48 0.68 -20.69
N PHE A 58 -0.61 1.54 -19.68
CA PHE A 58 -0.06 2.91 -19.77
C PHE A 58 1.00 3.32 -18.71
N ALA A 59 1.24 2.56 -17.64
CA ALA A 59 2.12 3.03 -16.55
C ALA A 59 3.59 2.53 -16.61
N GLY A 60 3.97 1.65 -17.55
CA GLY A 60 5.38 1.29 -17.78
C GLY A 60 6.12 0.58 -16.62
N HIS A 61 5.41 0.07 -15.61
CA HIS A 61 6.03 -0.62 -14.46
C HIS A 61 6.14 -2.15 -14.64
N GLY A 62 5.72 -2.68 -15.79
CA GLY A 62 5.79 -4.10 -16.14
C GLY A 62 4.89 -4.99 -15.29
N PHE A 63 4.46 -6.12 -15.85
CA PHE A 63 3.87 -7.21 -15.08
C PHE A 63 4.97 -7.92 -14.30
N GLY A 64 5.46 -7.29 -13.24
CA GLY A 64 6.26 -7.99 -12.24
C GLY A 64 5.47 -9.16 -11.68
N ARG A 65 6.16 -10.25 -11.32
CA ARG A 65 5.56 -11.44 -10.73
C ARG A 65 4.70 -11.02 -9.52
N ILE A 66 3.40 -11.32 -9.57
CA ILE A 66 2.48 -11.02 -8.46
C ILE A 66 2.89 -11.92 -7.28
N ILE A 67 3.59 -11.34 -6.31
CA ILE A 67 4.02 -12.03 -5.09
C ILE A 67 3.22 -11.44 -3.93
N GLY A 68 2.40 -12.26 -3.28
CA GLY A 68 1.58 -11.86 -2.12
C GLY A 68 0.10 -11.65 -2.42
N ASP A 69 -0.65 -11.21 -1.39
CA ASP A 69 -2.09 -10.99 -1.45
C ASP A 69 -2.38 -9.52 -1.86
N HIS A 70 -2.72 -9.31 -3.14
CA HIS A 70 -3.02 -8.01 -3.74
C HIS A 70 -4.41 -7.47 -3.36
N THR A 71 -5.20 -8.22 -2.58
CA THR A 71 -6.52 -7.78 -2.12
C THR A 71 -6.45 -6.88 -0.87
N ARG A 72 -5.27 -6.76 -0.27
CA ARG A 72 -5.05 -5.89 0.90
C ARG A 72 -4.92 -4.44 0.48
N MET A 73 -5.69 -3.58 1.14
CA MET A 73 -5.66 -2.16 0.88
C MET A 73 -4.47 -1.50 1.60
N PRO A 74 -3.75 -0.59 0.92
CA PRO A 74 -2.68 0.16 1.56
C PRO A 74 -3.22 1.20 2.55
N GLY A 75 -2.36 1.63 3.46
CA GLY A 75 -2.64 2.70 4.41
C GLY A 75 -1.36 3.41 4.82
N VAL A 76 -1.49 4.66 5.24
CA VAL A 76 -0.40 5.46 5.80
C VAL A 76 -0.82 5.95 7.17
N PHE A 77 0.05 5.80 8.17
CA PHE A 77 -0.25 6.13 9.56
C PHE A 77 0.92 6.92 10.15
N LEU A 78 0.61 8.00 10.86
CA LEU A 78 1.57 8.70 11.71
C LEU A 78 1.42 8.20 13.14
N LEU A 79 2.48 7.63 13.69
CA LEU A 79 2.53 7.09 15.05
C LEU A 79 3.40 7.96 15.95
N HIS A 80 2.94 8.19 17.19
CA HIS A 80 3.73 8.81 18.25
C HIS A 80 3.38 8.17 19.58
N GLU A 81 4.38 7.70 20.31
CA GLU A 81 4.21 7.05 21.63
C GLU A 81 3.12 5.95 21.64
N GLY A 82 3.12 5.10 20.60
CA GLY A 82 2.16 4.00 20.47
C GLY A 82 0.74 4.42 20.10
N LYS A 83 0.50 5.71 19.80
CA LYS A 83 -0.80 6.23 19.37
C LYS A 83 -0.77 6.62 17.90
N VAL A 84 -1.86 6.36 17.18
CA VAL A 84 -2.09 6.88 15.83
C VAL A 84 -2.50 8.35 15.95
N LEU A 85 -1.66 9.26 15.47
CA LEU A 85 -1.96 10.69 15.43
C LEU A 85 -2.74 11.08 14.18
N ARG A 86 -2.40 10.46 13.04
CA ARG A 86 -3.03 10.69 11.73
C ARG A 86 -3.07 9.40 10.94
N GLU A 87 -4.08 9.25 10.10
CA GLU A 87 -4.23 8.10 9.23
C GLU A 87 -4.78 8.49 7.86
N PHE A 88 -4.34 7.75 6.85
CA PHE A 88 -4.92 7.77 5.52
C PHE A 88 -5.16 6.33 5.07
N ARG A 89 -6.44 5.98 4.90
CA ARG A 89 -6.88 4.66 4.44
C ARG A 89 -7.25 4.78 2.97
N HIS A 90 -6.57 4.01 2.13
CA HIS A 90 -6.85 4.04 0.70
C HIS A 90 -8.25 3.45 0.46
N ARG A 91 -9.05 4.12 -0.36
CA ARG A 91 -10.33 3.62 -0.91
C ARG A 91 -10.12 2.93 -2.24
N SER A 92 -9.02 3.25 -2.93
CA SER A 92 -8.55 2.58 -4.13
C SER A 92 -7.03 2.48 -4.16
N SER A 93 -6.49 1.53 -4.91
CA SER A 93 -5.03 1.41 -5.12
C SER A 93 -4.41 2.60 -5.87
N ALA A 94 -5.24 3.50 -6.42
CA ALA A 94 -4.81 4.71 -7.11
C ALA A 94 -4.80 5.96 -6.21
N ASP A 95 -5.27 5.84 -4.96
CA ASP A 95 -5.26 6.98 -4.04
C ASP A 95 -3.80 7.32 -3.69
N ARG A 96 -3.48 8.61 -3.65
CA ARG A 96 -2.15 9.10 -3.23
C ARG A 96 -2.34 10.07 -2.07
N PRO A 97 -1.90 9.72 -0.85
CA PRO A 97 -1.98 10.63 0.27
C PRO A 97 -1.09 11.86 0.07
N ASP A 98 -1.50 12.98 0.65
CA ASP A 98 -0.58 14.09 0.90
C ASP A 98 0.29 13.75 2.11
N TYR A 99 1.53 13.32 1.83
CA TYR A 99 2.49 12.92 2.85
C TYR A 99 2.96 14.11 3.71
N ALA A 100 2.98 15.34 3.17
CA ALA A 100 3.41 16.52 3.91
C ALA A 100 2.32 16.97 4.89
N GLU A 101 1.06 16.95 4.47
CA GLU A 101 -0.08 17.18 5.36
C GLU A 101 -0.16 16.10 6.46
N LEU A 102 0.02 14.83 6.09
CA LEU A 102 0.09 13.72 7.05
C LEU A 102 1.25 13.86 8.04
N GLY A 103 2.40 14.36 7.59
CA GLY A 103 3.56 14.64 8.44
C GLY A 103 3.41 15.89 9.31
N GLY A 104 2.31 16.65 9.18
CA GLY A 104 2.12 17.91 9.90
C GLY A 104 2.96 19.07 9.37
N ILE A 105 3.50 18.94 8.15
CA ILE A 105 4.32 19.95 7.47
C ILE A 105 3.42 20.91 6.65
N GLY A 106 2.18 20.51 6.35
CA GLY A 106 1.20 21.29 5.60
C GLY A 106 0.10 21.91 6.47
N ALA A 107 0.38 23.05 7.10
CA ALA A 107 -0.53 24.16 7.42
C ALA A 107 0.26 25.18 8.24
N ARG A 108 0.49 26.37 7.67
CA ARG A 108 0.80 27.59 8.41
C ARG A 108 -0.47 28.40 8.53
#